data_AF-A0A970X5I4-F1
#
_entry.id   AF-A0A970X5I4-F1
#
_cell.length_a   1.000
_cell.length_b   1.000
_cell.length_c   1.000
_cell.angle_alpha   90.00
_cell.angle_beta   90.00
_cell.angle_gamma   90.00
#
_symmetry.space_group_name_H-M   'P 1'
#
loop_
_entity.id
_entity.type
_entity.pdbx_description
1 polymer ?
#
loop_
_entity_poly.entity_id
_entity_poly.type
_entity_poly.pdbx_seq_one_letter_code
_entity_poly.pdbx_strand_id
1 'polypeptide(L)'
;MGTVRLSREQRDAIYGEILVDLTAVGDIYLKLSEGDIDGAWRVRQRVEDDMRLLDDLGWEAEVDQEVFEVSMPAAQLARAVAHLAECAQSTVREHVIDPMQQTDLVVRATTAQTAYGQLLSQAVREVDDSR
;
A
#
# COMPACT_ATOMS: atom_id res chain seq x y z
N MET A 1 6.39 -0.56 -21.64
CA MET A 1 5.92 -0.58 -20.24
C MET A 1 6.93 0.26 -19.48
N GLY A 2 6.50 1.42 -18.99
CA GLY A 2 7.33 2.14 -18.04
C GLY A 2 7.30 1.38 -16.71
N THR A 3 8.36 1.57 -15.94
CA THR A 3 8.55 0.88 -14.67
C THR A 3 8.65 1.95 -13.61
N VAL A 4 7.71 1.94 -12.67
CA VAL A 4 7.69 2.90 -11.57
C VAL A 4 8.80 2.52 -10.59
N ARG A 5 9.58 3.51 -10.13
CA ARG A 5 10.75 3.27 -9.28
C ARG A 5 10.58 3.85 -7.88
N LEU A 6 10.95 3.04 -6.89
CA LEU A 6 10.91 3.36 -5.46
C LEU A 6 12.30 3.28 -4.84
N SER A 7 12.59 4.15 -3.88
CA SER A 7 13.76 3.99 -3.00
C SER A 7 13.49 2.94 -1.91
N ARG A 8 14.55 2.45 -1.26
CA ARG A 8 14.45 1.56 -0.08
C ARG A 8 13.51 2.11 1.00
N GLU A 9 13.68 3.38 1.38
CA GLU A 9 12.86 4.02 2.41
C GLU A 9 11.36 4.02 2.04
N GLN A 10 11.04 4.28 0.77
CA GLN A 10 9.67 4.26 0.29
C GLN A 10 9.10 2.85 0.26
N ARG A 11 9.91 1.88 -0.19
CA ARG A 11 9.54 0.47 -0.18
C ARG A 11 9.24 0.00 1.24
N ASP A 12 10.08 0.33 2.21
CA ASP A 12 9.91 -0.11 3.60
C ASP A 12 8.68 0.52 4.24
N ALA A 13 8.41 1.80 3.93
CA ALA A 13 7.19 2.47 4.36
C ALA A 13 5.93 1.79 3.81
N ILE A 14 5.91 1.50 2.49
CA ILE A 14 4.78 0.82 1.83
C ILE A 14 4.64 -0.61 2.34
N TYR A 15 5.74 -1.35 2.47
CA TYR A 15 5.77 -2.72 3.01
C TYR A 15 5.14 -2.76 4.40
N GLY A 16 5.47 -1.81 5.27
CA GLY A 16 4.89 -1.71 6.60
C GLY A 16 3.37 -1.48 6.58
N GLU A 17 2.86 -0.66 5.66
CA GLU A 17 1.41 -0.45 5.50
C GLU A 17 0.71 -1.69 4.93
N ILE A 18 1.32 -2.38 3.96
CA ILE A 18 0.80 -3.64 3.41
C ILE A 18 0.66 -4.70 4.53
N LEU A 19 1.68 -4.86 5.38
CA LEU A 19 1.60 -5.82 6.48
C LEU A 19 0.47 -5.52 7.46
N VAL A 20 0.18 -4.24 7.69
CA VAL A 20 -0.97 -3.83 8.51
C VAL A 20 -2.28 -4.19 7.80
N ASP A 21 -2.43 -3.88 6.51
CA ASP A 21 -3.68 -4.15 5.79
C ASP A 21 -3.95 -5.65 5.61
N LEU A 22 -2.91 -6.47 5.41
CA LEU A 22 -3.02 -7.92 5.31
C LEU A 22 -3.61 -8.58 6.56
N THR A 23 -3.59 -7.92 7.72
CA THR A 23 -4.29 -8.42 8.92
C THR A 23 -5.80 -8.56 8.69
N ALA A 24 -6.37 -7.79 7.76
CA ALA A 24 -7.78 -7.83 7.40
C ALA A 24 -8.18 -9.04 6.56
N VAL A 25 -7.25 -9.93 6.18
CA VAL A 25 -7.62 -11.19 5.49
C VAL A 25 -8.63 -12.01 6.29
N GLY A 26 -8.59 -11.93 7.62
CA GLY A 26 -9.57 -12.56 8.51
C GLY A 26 -10.98 -11.99 8.37
N ASP A 27 -11.12 -10.72 7.96
CA ASP A 27 -12.41 -10.04 7.81
C ASP A 27 -13.23 -10.64 6.66
N ILE A 28 -12.60 -11.32 5.70
CA ILE A 28 -13.30 -12.06 4.64
C ILE A 28 -14.26 -13.07 5.26
N TYR A 29 -13.79 -13.84 6.24
CA TYR A 29 -14.62 -14.83 6.94
C TYR A 29 -15.77 -14.16 7.68
N LEU A 30 -15.47 -13.07 8.41
CA LEU A 30 -16.48 -12.32 9.15
C LEU A 30 -17.59 -11.81 8.22
N LYS A 31 -17.22 -11.17 7.11
CA LYS A 31 -18.16 -10.64 6.11
C LYS A 31 -19.02 -11.74 5.48
N LEU A 32 -18.42 -12.87 5.13
CA LEU A 32 -19.18 -14.03 4.63
C LEU A 32 -20.15 -14.58 5.67
N SER A 33 -19.75 -14.65 6.94
CA SER A 33 -20.62 -15.13 8.04
C SER A 33 -21.80 -14.20 8.31
N GLU A 34 -21.64 -12.90 8.04
CA GLU A 34 -22.68 -11.87 8.13
C GLU A 34 -23.61 -11.83 6.90
N GLY A 35 -23.28 -12.59 5.84
CA GLY A 35 -23.98 -12.53 4.55
C GLY A 35 -23.61 -11.32 3.69
N ASP A 36 -22.60 -10.53 4.08
CA ASP A 36 -22.07 -9.40 3.32
C ASP A 36 -21.09 -9.86 2.24
N ILE A 37 -21.64 -10.43 1.17
CA ILE A 37 -20.86 -10.98 0.06
C ILE A 37 -20.06 -9.89 -0.66
N ASP A 38 -20.65 -8.72 -0.88
CA ASP A 38 -19.98 -7.60 -1.55
C ASP A 38 -18.82 -7.06 -0.71
N GLY A 39 -18.97 -7.02 0.61
CA GLY A 39 -17.90 -6.68 1.54
C GLY A 39 -16.75 -7.69 1.50
N ALA A 40 -17.06 -8.98 1.51
CA ALA A 40 -16.05 -10.04 1.39
C ALA A 40 -15.26 -9.93 0.07
N TRP A 41 -15.94 -9.64 -1.05
CA TRP A 41 -15.30 -9.41 -2.34
C TRP A 41 -14.35 -8.21 -2.33
N ARG A 42 -14.78 -7.10 -1.72
CA ARG A 42 -13.94 -5.90 -1.59
C ARG A 42 -12.67 -6.18 -0.78
N VAL A 43 -12.78 -6.89 0.35
CA VAL A 43 -11.60 -7.27 1.15
C VAL A 43 -10.70 -8.22 0.39
N ARG A 44 -11.25 -9.23 -0.30
CA ARG A 44 -10.48 -10.16 -1.14
C ARG A 44 -9.68 -9.41 -2.20
N GLN A 45 -10.31 -8.54 -2.99
CA GLN A 45 -9.64 -7.82 -4.08
C GLN A 45 -8.48 -6.96 -3.56
N ARG A 46 -8.67 -6.35 -2.40
CA ARG A 46 -7.67 -5.51 -1.75
C ARG A 46 -6.46 -6.31 -1.29
N VAL A 47 -6.69 -7.44 -0.62
CA VAL A 47 -5.62 -8.37 -0.21
C VAL A 47 -4.88 -8.91 -1.44
N GLU A 48 -5.58 -9.19 -2.55
CA GLU A 48 -4.94 -9.60 -3.81
C GLU A 48 -4.03 -8.51 -4.40
N ASP A 49 -4.45 -7.24 -4.32
CA ASP A 49 -3.65 -6.11 -4.77
C ASP A 49 -2.40 -5.92 -3.90
N ASP A 50 -2.53 -6.07 -2.57
CA ASP A 50 -1.41 -5.99 -1.64
C ASP A 50 -0.39 -7.10 -1.86
N MET A 51 -0.84 -8.35 -2.02
CA MET A 51 0.03 -9.49 -2.33
C MET A 51 0.76 -9.27 -3.67
N ARG A 52 0.04 -8.77 -4.69
CA ARG A 52 0.67 -8.47 -5.98
C ARG A 52 1.70 -7.34 -5.85
N LEU A 53 1.50 -6.37 -4.97
CA LEU A 53 2.47 -5.31 -4.73
C LEU A 53 3.71 -5.86 -4.02
N LEU A 54 3.55 -6.77 -3.06
CA LEU A 54 4.67 -7.48 -2.43
C LEU A 54 5.53 -8.26 -3.42
N ASP A 55 4.94 -8.84 -4.47
CA ASP A 55 5.71 -9.52 -5.52
C ASP A 55 6.69 -8.57 -6.26
N ASP A 56 6.40 -7.27 -6.31
CA ASP A 56 7.33 -6.26 -6.86
C ASP A 56 8.30 -5.72 -5.79
N LEU A 57 7.85 -5.61 -4.53
CA LEU A 57 8.64 -5.02 -3.43
C LEU A 57 9.57 -6.03 -2.72
N GLY A 58 9.35 -7.33 -2.90
CA GLY A 58 9.97 -8.39 -2.13
C GLY A 58 9.21 -8.71 -0.83
N TRP A 59 9.25 -9.97 -0.43
CA TRP A 59 8.52 -10.51 0.72
C TRP A 59 9.31 -10.40 2.04
N GLU A 60 10.62 -10.16 1.94
CA GLU A 60 11.53 -10.08 3.07
C GLU A 60 11.40 -8.73 3.79
N ALA A 61 11.44 -8.73 5.12
CA ALA A 61 11.38 -7.48 5.88
C ALA A 61 12.60 -6.58 5.61
N GLU A 62 13.79 -7.19 5.52
CA GLU A 62 15.06 -6.51 5.26
C GLU A 62 15.63 -6.97 3.92
N VAL A 63 16.08 -6.01 3.11
CA VAL A 63 16.59 -6.22 1.76
C VAL A 63 17.80 -5.32 1.53
N ASP A 64 18.84 -5.80 0.85
CA ASP A 64 20.05 -5.01 0.57
C ASP A 64 19.94 -4.11 -0.69
N GLN A 65 18.77 -4.09 -1.32
CA GLN A 65 18.51 -3.36 -2.55
C GLN A 65 18.08 -1.91 -2.26
N GLU A 66 18.60 -0.95 -3.06
CA GLU A 66 18.32 0.48 -2.88
C GLU A 66 17.17 1.01 -3.75
N VAL A 67 16.88 0.32 -4.86
CA VAL A 67 15.90 0.76 -5.87
C VAL A 67 15.01 -0.41 -6.24
N PHE A 68 13.70 -0.22 -6.16
CA PHE A 68 12.69 -1.23 -6.47
C PHE A 68 11.88 -0.81 -7.69
N GLU A 69 11.58 -1.79 -8.53
CA GLU A 69 10.86 -1.62 -9.78
C GLU A 69 9.47 -2.22 -9.64
N VAL A 70 8.45 -1.38 -9.77
CA VAL A 70 7.05 -1.79 -9.70
C VAL A 70 6.56 -2.05 -11.12
N SER A 71 6.24 -3.32 -11.37
CA SER A 71 5.76 -3.82 -12.66
C SER A 71 4.22 -3.94 -12.71
N MET A 72 3.55 -3.77 -11.56
CA MET A 72 2.11 -3.77 -11.43
C MET A 72 1.44 -2.78 -12.42
N PRO A 73 0.35 -3.18 -13.10
CA PRO A 73 -0.38 -2.28 -14.00
C PRO A 73 -0.85 -1.00 -13.30
N ALA A 74 -0.69 0.16 -13.96
CA ALA A 74 -0.98 1.48 -13.40
C ALA A 74 -2.37 1.60 -12.73
N ALA A 75 -3.42 1.04 -13.33
CA ALA A 75 -4.77 1.08 -12.77
C ALA A 75 -4.91 0.22 -11.50
N GLN A 76 -4.18 -0.89 -11.41
CA GLN A 76 -4.12 -1.73 -10.22
C GLN A 76 -3.29 -1.04 -9.13
N LEU A 77 -2.13 -0.49 -9.50
CA LEU A 77 -1.27 0.27 -8.60
C LEU A 77 -1.99 1.47 -7.99
N ALA A 78 -2.72 2.24 -8.81
CA ALA A 78 -3.48 3.39 -8.33
C ALA A 78 -4.55 3.00 -7.30
N ARG A 79 -5.22 1.86 -7.49
CA ARG A 79 -6.22 1.36 -6.55
C ARG A 79 -5.59 0.89 -5.24
N ALA A 80 -4.51 0.11 -5.32
CA ALA A 80 -3.77 -0.36 -4.14
C ALA A 80 -3.27 0.83 -3.30
N VAL A 81 -2.60 1.77 -3.96
CA VAL A 81 -2.06 2.98 -3.34
C VAL A 81 -3.14 3.88 -2.73
N ALA A 82 -4.28 4.04 -3.41
CA ALA A 82 -5.39 4.84 -2.89
C ALA A 82 -5.93 4.25 -1.57
N HIS A 83 -6.10 2.93 -1.52
CA HIS A 83 -6.56 2.24 -0.32
C HIS A 83 -5.55 2.37 0.84
N LEU A 84 -4.27 2.08 0.58
CA LEU A 84 -3.23 2.20 1.59
C LEU A 84 -3.08 3.65 2.10
N ALA A 85 -3.31 4.65 1.25
CA ALA A 85 -3.33 6.06 1.64
C ALA A 85 -4.50 6.38 2.59
N GLU A 86 -5.69 5.81 2.35
CA GLU A 86 -6.85 5.96 3.23
C GLU A 86 -6.61 5.30 4.61
N CYS A 87 -6.01 4.10 4.64
CA CYS A 87 -5.63 3.44 5.89
C CYS A 87 -4.60 4.26 6.67
N ALA A 88 -3.51 4.69 6.02
CA ALA A 88 -2.47 5.50 6.66
C ALA A 88 -3.03 6.83 7.22
N GLN A 89 -3.96 7.48 6.51
CA GLN A 89 -4.64 8.68 7.02
C GLN A 89 -5.51 8.39 8.25
N SER A 90 -6.17 7.24 8.27
CA SER A 90 -7.02 6.82 9.40
C SER A 90 -6.16 6.55 10.64
N THR A 91 -5.05 5.81 10.48
CA THR A 91 -4.07 5.58 11.55
C THR A 91 -3.51 6.90 12.09
N VAL A 92 -3.11 7.83 11.22
CA VAL A 92 -2.61 9.15 11.67
C VAL A 92 -3.67 9.90 12.45
N ARG A 93 -4.94 9.93 12.00
CA ARG A 93 -6.04 10.62 12.70
C ARG A 93 -6.36 10.02 14.06
N GLU A 94 -6.38 8.69 14.15
CA GLU A 94 -6.67 7.98 15.40
C GLU A 94 -5.56 8.16 16.45
N HIS A 95 -4.32 8.36 15.99
CA HIS A 95 -3.15 8.45 16.87
C HIS A 95 -2.71 9.90 17.17
N VAL A 96 -3.48 10.94 16.86
CA VAL A 96 -3.16 12.33 17.31
C VAL A 96 -3.34 12.52 18.84
N ILE A 97 -3.58 11.43 19.60
CA ILE A 97 -3.91 11.47 21.04
C ILE A 97 -2.99 10.56 21.90
N ASP A 98 -1.68 10.35 21.61
CA ASP A 98 -0.72 10.00 22.70
C ASP A 98 0.79 10.14 22.33
N PRO A 99 1.50 11.21 22.73
CA PRO A 99 2.76 11.61 22.09
C PRO A 99 4.01 10.76 22.39
N MET A 100 3.99 9.78 23.28
CA MET A 100 5.25 9.21 23.82
C MET A 100 5.75 7.89 23.20
N GLN A 101 4.98 7.23 22.33
CA GLN A 101 5.42 5.99 21.64
C GLN A 101 5.22 6.01 20.10
N GLN A 102 4.76 7.12 19.53
CA GLN A 102 4.14 7.16 18.18
C GLN A 102 5.00 7.79 17.07
N THR A 103 6.22 8.24 17.35
CA THR A 103 7.06 8.95 16.37
C THR A 103 7.32 8.10 15.12
N ASP A 104 7.60 6.81 15.29
CA ASP A 104 7.98 5.93 14.18
C ASP A 104 6.80 5.57 13.26
N LEU A 105 5.60 5.40 13.83
CA LEU A 105 4.38 5.12 13.06
C LEU A 105 3.96 6.33 12.22
N VAL A 106 4.01 7.53 12.81
CA VAL A 106 3.67 8.76 12.09
C VAL A 106 4.70 9.04 10.99
N VAL A 107 5.99 8.88 11.27
CA VAL A 107 7.05 9.00 10.26
C VAL A 107 6.80 8.02 9.11
N ARG A 108 6.58 6.73 9.40
CA ARG A 108 6.26 5.72 8.37
C ARG A 108 5.06 6.10 7.52
N ALA A 109 3.95 6.49 8.16
CA ALA A 109 2.73 6.87 7.44
C ALA A 109 2.94 8.10 6.54
N THR A 110 3.68 9.11 7.00
CA THR A 110 3.99 10.31 6.20
C THR A 110 4.95 10.02 5.04
N THR A 111 5.96 9.15 5.24
CA THR A 111 6.84 8.67 4.18
C THR A 111 6.06 7.87 3.14
N ALA A 112 5.15 6.99 3.57
CA ALA A 112 4.27 6.23 2.68
C ALA A 112 3.37 7.16 1.86
N GLN A 113 2.76 8.18 2.47
CA GLN A 113 1.94 9.18 1.76
C GLN A 113 2.74 9.93 0.68
N THR A 114 3.99 10.27 0.96
CA THR A 114 4.87 10.90 -0.04
C THR A 114 5.18 9.93 -1.18
N ALA A 115 5.45 8.66 -0.86
CA ALA A 115 5.69 7.61 -1.84
C ALA A 115 4.45 7.40 -2.74
N TYR A 116 3.25 7.38 -2.17
CA TYR A 116 1.98 7.25 -2.90
C TYR A 116 1.79 8.35 -3.95
N GLY A 117 2.04 9.61 -3.59
CA GLY A 117 1.96 10.73 -4.52
C GLY A 117 2.95 10.61 -5.68
N GLN A 118 4.15 10.10 -5.41
CA GLN A 118 5.16 9.87 -6.44
C GLN A 118 4.81 8.69 -7.35
N LEU A 119 4.33 7.58 -6.80
CA LEU A 119 3.86 6.41 -7.56
C LEU A 119 2.77 6.81 -8.56
N LEU A 120 1.75 7.53 -8.09
CA LEU A 120 0.65 8.00 -8.95
C LEU A 120 1.15 8.96 -10.03
N SER A 121 2.07 9.87 -9.68
CA SER A 121 2.63 10.83 -10.63
C SER A 121 3.48 10.15 -11.72
N GLN A 122 4.23 9.10 -11.38
CA GLN A 122 5.00 8.31 -12.35
C GLN A 122 4.06 7.50 -13.26
N ALA A 123 3.07 6.82 -12.66
CA ALA A 123 2.10 6.01 -13.40
C ALA A 123 1.29 6.84 -14.42
N VAL A 124 0.90 8.08 -14.10
CA VAL A 124 0.18 8.96 -15.03
C VAL A 124 1.04 9.35 -16.24
N ARG A 125 2.32 9.71 -16.04
CA ARG A 125 3.22 10.08 -17.14
C ARG A 125 3.41 8.93 -18.12
N GLU A 126 3.47 7.70 -17.64
CA GLU A 126 3.63 6.53 -18.50
C GLU A 126 2.41 6.25 -19.39
N VAL A 127 1.20 6.52 -18.89
CA VAL A 127 -0.03 6.39 -19.67
C VAL A 127 -0.10 7.44 -20.77
N ASP A 128 0.37 8.66 -20.49
CA ASP A 128 0.44 9.74 -21.48
C ASP A 128 1.53 9.49 -22.54
N ASP A 129 2.69 8.95 -22.16
CA ASP A 129 3.79 8.63 -23.08
C ASP A 129 3.51 7.40 -23.98
N SER A 130 2.50 6.60 -23.64
CA SER A 130 2.10 5.39 -24.40
C SER A 130 0.96 5.63 -25.41
N ARG A 131 0.47 6.87 -25.56
CA ARG A 131 -0.59 7.28 -26.50
C ARG A 131 -0.04 7.94 -27.75
#